data_AF-A0A453RZJ0-F1
#
_entry.id   AF-A0A453RZJ0-F1
#
_cell.length_a   1.000
_cell.length_b   1.000
_cell.length_c   1.000
_cell.angle_alpha   90.00
_cell.angle_beta   90.00
_cell.angle_gamma   90.00
#
_symmetry.space_group_name_H-M   'P 1'
#
loop_
_entity.id
_entity.type
_entity.pdbx_description
1 polymer ?
#
loop_
_entity_poly.entity_id
_entity_poly.type
_entity_poly.pdbx_seq_one_letter_code
_entity_poly.pdbx_strand_id
1 'polypeptide(L)'
;MRPPGGILAPGETIIATVFKFVEHPENNEKPLDQKCKVKFKIVSLKVKGPVEYVPELFDEQKDQVAVEQILRVIFLDAERPSAQLDRLKRQLAEAEAALEARKKPPEDTSPPIVGEGLVIDEWKERRERYLARQQVEEVDSV
;
A
#
# COMPACT_ATOMS: atom_id res chain seq x y z
N MET A 1 3.37 -15.47 -0.79
CA MET A 1 3.54 -14.15 -0.13
C MET A 1 3.61 -13.10 -1.21
N ARG A 2 3.03 -11.91 -0.99
CA ARG A 2 3.06 -10.79 -1.94
C ARG A 2 3.30 -9.46 -1.20
N PRO A 3 4.32 -8.67 -1.58
CA PRO A 3 5.39 -9.05 -2.50
C PRO A 3 6.30 -10.13 -1.87
N PRO A 4 6.99 -10.96 -2.68
CA PRO A 4 7.93 -11.97 -2.18
C PRO A 4 9.27 -11.36 -1.71
N GLY A 5 9.58 -10.14 -2.13
CA GLY A 5 10.77 -9.39 -1.76
C GLY A 5 10.71 -7.96 -2.33
N GLY A 6 11.69 -7.14 -1.99
CA GLY A 6 11.77 -5.75 -2.42
C GLY A 6 12.91 -5.00 -1.74
N ILE A 7 13.15 -3.76 -2.17
CA ILE A 7 14.08 -2.82 -1.53
C ILE A 7 13.27 -1.77 -0.77
N LEU A 8 13.70 -1.48 0.44
CA LEU A 8 13.08 -0.46 1.30
C LEU A 8 14.07 0.68 1.51
N ALA A 9 13.59 1.91 1.34
CA ALA A 9 14.33 3.08 1.76
C ALA A 9 14.48 3.10 3.29
N PRO A 10 15.49 3.80 3.85
CA PRO A 10 15.60 3.96 5.29
C PRO A 10 14.31 4.55 5.91
N GLY A 11 13.78 3.89 6.93
CA GLY A 11 12.53 4.28 7.60
C GLY A 11 11.25 3.86 6.87
N GLU A 12 11.36 3.19 5.72
CA GLU A 12 10.21 2.65 5.00
C GLU A 12 9.71 1.34 5.62
N THR A 13 8.39 1.19 5.63
CA THR A 13 7.69 -0.02 6.07
C THR A 13 6.98 -0.68 4.90
N ILE A 14 6.90 -2.01 4.93
CA ILE A 14 6.19 -2.81 3.92
C ILE A 14 5.12 -3.69 4.56
N ILE A 15 4.00 -3.86 3.87
CA ILE A 15 2.95 -4.81 4.23
C ILE A 15 3.03 -5.99 3.25
N ALA A 16 3.30 -7.19 3.78
CA ALA A 16 3.33 -8.42 2.99
C ALA A 16 2.10 -9.28 3.28
N THR A 17 1.34 -9.61 2.24
CA THR A 17 0.17 -10.49 2.35
C THR A 17 0.57 -11.94 2.13
N VAL A 18 0.13 -12.83 3.01
CA VAL A 18 0.40 -14.26 2.94
C VAL A 18 -0.91 -15.01 2.77
N PHE A 19 -1.04 -15.74 1.67
CA PHE A 19 -2.17 -16.63 1.41
C PHE A 19 -1.79 -18.05 1.81
N LYS A 20 -2.66 -18.71 2.57
CA LYS A 20 -2.64 -20.16 2.77
C LYS A 20 -3.75 -20.74 1.93
N PHE A 21 -3.40 -21.54 0.93
CA PHE A 21 -4.37 -22.36 0.23
C PHE A 21 -4.79 -23.49 1.17
N VAL A 22 -6.06 -23.53 1.53
CA VAL A 22 -6.64 -24.61 2.32
C VAL A 22 -7.59 -25.34 1.39
N GLU A 23 -7.24 -26.57 1.02
CA GLU A 23 -8.18 -27.46 0.36
C GLU A 23 -9.30 -27.77 1.35
N HIS A 24 -10.55 -27.59 0.94
CA HIS A 24 -11.68 -27.84 1.82
C HIS A 24 -11.71 -29.34 2.15
N PRO A 25 -11.72 -29.72 3.44
CA PRO A 25 -11.82 -31.13 3.78
C PRO A 25 -13.18 -31.65 3.30
N GLU A 26 -13.18 -32.73 2.50
CA GLU A 26 -14.41 -33.36 1.98
C GLU A 26 -15.27 -33.98 3.08
N ASN A 27 -14.72 -34.14 4.28
CA ASN A 27 -15.39 -34.71 5.44
C ASN A 27 -15.24 -33.78 6.66
N ASN A 28 -16.23 -33.79 7.56
CA ASN A 28 -16.37 -32.92 8.75
C ASN A 28 -15.26 -33.06 9.83
N GLU A 29 -14.03 -33.38 9.44
CA GLU A 29 -12.88 -33.39 10.33
C GLU A 29 -12.50 -31.97 10.70
N LYS A 30 -12.87 -31.56 11.91
CA LYS A 30 -12.35 -30.33 12.53
C LYS A 30 -10.83 -30.48 12.64
N PRO A 31 -10.01 -29.62 12.01
CA PRO A 31 -8.57 -29.66 12.16
C PRO A 31 -8.18 -29.05 13.51
N LEU A 32 -8.54 -29.73 14.61
CA LEU A 32 -8.50 -29.15 15.95
C LEU A 32 -7.09 -29.16 16.57
N ASP A 33 -6.09 -29.79 15.95
CA ASP A 33 -4.77 -29.90 16.58
C ASP A 33 -3.59 -30.01 15.60
N GLN A 34 -3.66 -29.33 14.44
CA GLN A 34 -2.47 -29.15 13.63
C GLN A 34 -1.53 -28.17 14.32
N LYS A 35 -0.62 -28.68 15.17
CA LYS A 35 0.58 -27.97 15.62
C LYS A 35 1.32 -27.46 14.39
N CYS A 36 1.09 -26.19 14.05
CA CYS A 36 1.68 -25.59 12.87
C CYS A 36 3.20 -25.55 13.02
N LYS A 37 3.89 -26.36 12.21
CA LYS A 37 5.36 -26.33 12.09
C LYS A 37 5.82 -25.32 11.03
N VAL A 38 4.89 -24.62 10.38
CA VAL A 38 5.21 -23.63 9.35
C VAL A 38 5.90 -22.44 10.00
N LYS A 39 6.99 -22.03 9.39
CA LYS A 39 7.77 -20.85 9.76
C LYS A 39 7.98 -20.00 8.52
N PHE A 40 8.04 -18.69 8.70
CA PHE A 40 8.50 -17.75 7.68
C PHE A 40 9.89 -17.28 8.06
N LYS A 41 10.81 -17.28 7.11
CA LYS A 41 12.14 -16.70 7.26
C LYS A 41 12.18 -15.43 6.41
N ILE A 42 12.35 -14.29 7.05
CA ILE A 42 12.59 -13.00 6.41
C ILE A 42 14.10 -12.78 6.45
N VAL A 43 14.71 -12.54 5.29
CA VAL A 43 16.14 -12.23 5.17
C VAL A 43 16.25 -10.81 4.64
N SER A 44 17.08 -9.99 5.28
CA SER A 44 17.34 -8.61 4.85
C SER A 44 18.83 -8.37 4.74
N LEU A 45 19.21 -7.61 3.71
CA LEU A 45 20.57 -7.22 3.45
C LEU A 45 20.65 -5.72 3.21
N LYS A 46 21.68 -5.06 3.75
CA LYS A 46 21.90 -3.65 3.52
C LYS A 46 22.58 -3.43 2.15
N VAL A 47 21.84 -2.90 1.20
CA VAL A 47 22.39 -2.55 -0.12
C VAL A 47 22.96 -1.12 -0.13
N LYS A 48 23.90 -0.85 -1.04
CA LYS A 48 24.47 0.50 -1.26
C LYS A 48 24.11 0.99 -2.66
N GLY A 49 23.65 2.23 -2.75
CA GLY A 49 23.33 2.89 -4.03
C GLY A 49 21.94 2.54 -4.57
N PRO A 50 21.55 3.12 -5.71
CA PRO A 50 20.31 2.79 -6.40
C PRO A 50 20.45 1.39 -7.01
N VAL A 51 19.86 0.41 -6.35
CA VAL A 51 19.83 -0.99 -6.78
C VAL A 51 18.37 -1.38 -6.98
N GLU A 52 18.09 -2.22 -7.97
CA GLU A 52 16.79 -2.84 -8.16
C GLU A 52 16.76 -4.20 -7.47
N TYR A 53 15.61 -4.58 -6.91
CA TYR A 53 15.51 -5.87 -6.24
C TYR A 53 15.57 -7.02 -7.26
N VAL A 54 16.62 -7.82 -7.17
CA VAL A 54 16.69 -9.14 -7.79
C VAL A 54 17.09 -10.18 -6.74
N PRO A 55 16.46 -11.38 -6.70
CA PRO A 55 16.76 -12.41 -5.70
C PRO A 55 18.25 -12.78 -5.61
N GLU A 56 18.96 -12.70 -6.73
CA GLU A 56 20.38 -13.03 -6.89
C GLU A 56 21.31 -12.08 -6.10
N LEU A 57 20.83 -10.90 -5.66
CA LEU A 57 21.62 -9.98 -4.84
C LEU A 57 22.13 -10.62 -3.54
N PHE A 58 21.35 -11.53 -2.96
CA PHE A 58 21.78 -12.25 -1.76
C PHE A 58 22.94 -13.20 -2.05
N ASP A 59 23.05 -13.69 -3.29
CA ASP A 59 24.15 -14.54 -3.71
C ASP A 59 25.39 -13.74 -4.10
N GLU A 60 25.21 -12.59 -4.73
CA GLU A 60 26.32 -11.70 -5.13
C GLU A 60 26.98 -11.02 -3.93
N GLN A 61 26.20 -10.74 -2.88
CA GLN A 61 26.65 -10.04 -1.69
C GLN A 61 26.78 -10.98 -0.48
N LYS A 62 27.11 -12.25 -0.70
CA LYS A 62 27.28 -13.27 0.36
C LYS A 62 28.25 -12.87 1.47
N ASP A 63 29.24 -12.05 1.15
CA ASP A 63 30.23 -11.57 2.11
C ASP A 63 29.69 -10.47 3.04
N GLN A 64 28.52 -9.90 2.72
CA GLN A 64 27.85 -8.92 3.57
C GLN A 64 26.98 -9.61 4.63
N VAL A 65 26.80 -8.93 5.77
CA VAL A 65 26.00 -9.46 6.88
C VAL A 65 24.51 -9.40 6.53
N ALA A 66 23.92 -10.56 6.24
CA ALA A 66 22.48 -10.74 6.17
C ALA A 66 21.88 -10.91 7.57
N VAL A 67 20.73 -10.27 7.81
CA VAL A 67 19.94 -10.46 9.03
C VAL A 67 18.78 -11.39 8.71
N GLU A 68 18.63 -12.44 9.52
CA GLU A 68 17.55 -13.42 9.38
C GLU A 68 16.57 -13.31 10.55
N GLN A 69 15.28 -13.19 10.23
CA GLN A 69 14.21 -13.20 11.21
C GLN A 69 13.27 -14.38 10.91
N ILE A 70 13.13 -15.29 11.86
CA ILE A 70 12.22 -16.44 11.75
C ILE A 70 10.95 -16.14 12.54
N LEU A 71 9.81 -16.21 11.86
CA LEU A 71 8.48 -16.04 12.42
C LEU A 71 7.77 -17.40 12.48
N ARG A 72 7.07 -17.66 13.59
CA ARG A 72 6.23 -18.85 13.75
C ARG A 72 4.79 -18.52 13.38
N VAL A 73 4.15 -19.41 12.63
CA VAL A 73 2.73 -19.29 12.30
C VAL A 73 1.88 -19.78 13.46
N ILE A 74 0.92 -18.95 13.89
CA ILE A 74 -0.10 -19.28 14.88
C ILE A 74 -1.45 -19.18 14.18
N PHE A 75 -2.21 -20.27 14.18
CA PHE A 75 -3.58 -20.25 13.68
C PHE A 75 -4.51 -19.78 14.80
N LEU A 76 -5.39 -18.83 14.45
CA LEU A 76 -6.45 -18.36 15.31
C LEU A 76 -7.78 -18.75 14.68
N ASP A 77 -8.73 -19.13 15.53
CA ASP A 77 -10.11 -19.37 15.12
C ASP A 77 -10.82 -18.01 14.98
N ALA A 78 -11.36 -17.73 13.79
CA ALA A 78 -12.03 -16.46 13.49
C ALA A 78 -13.39 -16.34 14.18
N GLU A 79 -14.07 -17.48 14.43
CA GLU A 79 -15.38 -17.52 15.07
C GLU A 79 -15.28 -17.36 16.59
N ARG A 80 -14.08 -17.53 17.15
CA ARG A 80 -13.83 -17.41 18.58
C ARG A 80 -13.19 -16.07 18.91
N PRO A 81 -13.89 -15.14 19.58
CA PRO A 81 -13.29 -13.88 19.99
C PRO A 81 -12.10 -14.11 20.93
N SER A 82 -11.00 -13.40 20.69
CA SER A 82 -9.79 -13.46 21.51
C SER A 82 -9.06 -12.13 21.49
N ALA A 83 -8.49 -11.73 22.63
CA ALA A 83 -7.74 -10.49 22.76
C ALA A 83 -6.54 -10.40 21.79
N GLN A 84 -5.96 -11.55 21.41
CA GLN A 84 -4.90 -11.61 20.41
C GLN A 84 -5.41 -11.26 19.02
N LEU A 85 -6.57 -11.79 18.61
CA LEU A 85 -7.17 -11.49 17.31
C LEU A 85 -7.55 -10.01 17.20
N ASP A 86 -8.12 -9.44 18.27
CA ASP A 86 -8.47 -8.01 18.31
C ASP A 86 -7.24 -7.11 18.20
N ARG A 87 -6.15 -7.47 18.89
CA ARG A 87 -4.88 -6.76 18.78
C ARG A 87 -4.33 -6.79 17.35
N LEU A 88 -4.35 -7.97 16.70
CA LEU A 88 -3.86 -8.11 15.33
C LEU A 88 -4.69 -7.29 14.33
N LYS A 89 -6.01 -7.26 14.48
CA LYS A 89 -6.90 -6.43 13.64
C LYS A 89 -6.58 -4.94 13.78
N ARG A 90 -6.34 -4.45 15.01
CA ARG A 90 -5.94 -3.04 15.24
C ARG A 90 -4.59 -2.72 14.62
N GLN A 91 -3.59 -3.59 14.79
CA GLN A 91 -2.26 -3.40 14.21
C GLN A 91 -2.31 -3.38 12.68
N LEU A 92 -3.16 -4.21 12.06
CA LEU A 92 -3.37 -4.18 10.62
C LEU A 92 -3.96 -2.84 10.17
N ALA A 93 -5.02 -2.38 10.83
CA ALA A 93 -5.66 -1.10 10.51
C ALA A 93 -4.70 0.10 10.69
N GLU A 94 -3.85 0.08 11.73
CA GLU A 94 -2.82 1.10 11.94
C GLU A 94 -1.78 1.09 10.82
N ALA A 95 -1.30 -0.09 10.42
CA ALA A 95 -0.34 -0.23 9.33
C ALA A 95 -0.93 0.25 7.98
N GLU A 96 -2.19 -0.09 7.70
CA GLU A 96 -2.90 0.38 6.51
C GLU A 96 -3.10 1.91 6.54
N ALA A 97 -3.48 2.48 7.69
CA ALA A 97 -3.62 3.93 7.85
C ALA A 97 -2.29 4.66 7.69
N ALA A 98 -1.19 4.11 8.23
CA ALA A 98 0.15 4.65 8.04
C ALA A 98 0.58 4.61 6.57
N LEU A 99 0.21 3.54 5.84
CA LEU A 99 0.48 3.41 4.42
C LEU A 99 -0.31 4.46 3.60
N GLU A 100 -1.60 4.64 3.89
CA GLU A 100 -2.43 5.65 3.21
C GLU A 100 -1.98 7.08 3.54
N ALA A 101 -1.54 7.35 4.77
CA ALA A 101 -0.98 8.65 5.15
C ALA A 101 0.27 9.00 4.33
N ARG A 102 1.09 8.01 3.97
CA ARG A 102 2.27 8.21 3.10
C ARG A 102 1.91 8.41 1.62
N LYS A 103 0.73 7.96 1.18
CA LYS A 103 0.20 8.19 -0.17
C LYS A 103 -0.43 9.55 -0.34
N LYS A 104 -0.94 10.16 0.73
CA LYS A 104 -1.46 11.53 0.66
C LYS A 104 -0.31 12.49 0.31
N PRO A 105 -0.44 13.31 -0.75
CA PRO A 105 0.51 14.40 -0.97
C PRO A 105 0.54 15.31 0.28
N PRO A 106 1.64 16.01 0.55
CA PRO A 106 1.68 16.99 1.63
C PRO A 106 0.47 17.90 1.49
N GLU A 107 -0.31 18.02 2.57
CA GLU A 107 -1.38 19.00 2.67
C GLU A 107 -0.77 20.34 2.26
N ASP A 108 -1.29 20.93 1.18
CA ASP A 108 -0.90 22.24 0.68
C ASP A 108 -1.22 23.27 1.79
N THR A 109 -0.31 23.37 2.76
CA THR A 109 -0.22 24.46 3.73
C THR A 109 0.45 25.66 3.05
N SER A 110 0.04 25.90 1.81
CA SER A 110 0.30 27.13 1.09
C SER A 110 -0.71 28.15 1.64
N PRO A 111 -0.28 29.30 2.20
CA PRO A 111 -1.19 30.40 2.53
C PRO A 111 -2.04 30.72 1.29
N PRO A 112 -3.32 31.14 1.43
CA PRO A 112 -4.15 31.42 0.27
C PRO A 112 -3.42 32.45 -0.60
N ILE A 113 -2.94 32.01 -1.76
CA ILE A 113 -2.31 32.88 -2.74
C ILE A 113 -3.44 33.76 -3.27
N VAL A 114 -3.63 34.91 -2.63
CA VAL A 114 -4.33 36.05 -3.19
C VAL A 114 -3.45 36.54 -4.33
N GLY A 115 -3.67 35.97 -5.50
CA GLY A 115 -3.08 36.37 -6.77
C GLY A 115 -4.22 36.48 -7.76
N GLU A 116 -4.79 37.69 -7.84
CA GLU A 116 -5.74 38.11 -8.87
C GLU A 116 -5.13 37.78 -10.25
N GLY A 117 -5.74 36.83 -10.97
CA GLY A 117 -5.28 36.41 -12.31
C GLY A 117 -4.54 35.07 -12.37
N LEU A 118 -5.21 33.96 -12.01
CA LEU A 118 -4.79 32.62 -12.43
C LEU A 118 -5.27 32.42 -13.88
N VAL A 119 -4.39 31.91 -14.77
CA VAL A 119 -4.67 31.58 -16.19
C VAL A 119 -5.94 30.73 -16.38
N ILE A 120 -6.37 30.03 -15.32
CA ILE A 120 -7.61 29.26 -15.23
C ILE A 120 -8.85 30.15 -15.36
N ASP A 121 -8.86 31.33 -14.74
CA ASP A 121 -9.99 32.27 -14.82
C ASP A 121 -10.10 32.91 -16.21
N GLU A 122 -8.97 33.25 -16.85
CA GLU A 122 -8.98 33.79 -18.21
C GLU A 122 -9.52 32.79 -19.25
N TRP A 123 -9.22 31.49 -19.07
CA TRP A 123 -9.76 30.44 -19.94
C TRP A 123 -11.24 30.21 -19.73
N LYS A 124 -11.71 30.30 -18.50
CA LYS A 124 -13.13 30.22 -18.15
C LYS A 124 -13.90 31.40 -18.74
N GLU A 125 -13.37 32.61 -18.59
CA GLU A 125 -13.98 33.83 -19.14
C GLU A 125 -13.98 33.82 -20.67
N ARG A 126 -12.94 33.28 -21.31
CA ARG A 126 -12.89 33.12 -22.77
C ARG A 126 -13.94 32.11 -23.26
N ARG A 127 -14.14 31.01 -22.53
CA ARG A 127 -15.17 30.01 -22.84
C ARG A 127 -16.59 30.57 -22.68
N GLU A 128 -16.85 31.33 -21.62
CA GLU A 128 -18.13 32.03 -21.42
C GLU A 128 -18.39 33.08 -22.51
N ARG A 129 -17.36 33.84 -22.92
CA ARG A 129 -17.47 34.79 -24.05
C ARG A 129 -17.75 34.11 -25.39
N TYR A 130 -17.24 32.90 -25.64
CA TYR A 130 -17.59 32.14 -26.84
C TYR A 130 -19.02 31.61 -26.80
N LEU A 131 -19.46 31.04 -25.66
CA LEU A 131 -20.83 30.55 -25.48
C LEU A 131 -21.87 31.67 -25.58
N ALA A 132 -21.57 32.86 -25.04
CA ALA A 132 -22.45 34.02 -25.13
C ALA A 132 -22.61 34.52 -26.58
N ARG A 133 -21.53 34.49 -27.38
CA ARG A 133 -21.61 34.85 -28.81
C ARG A 133 -22.43 33.83 -29.60
N GLN A 134 -22.27 32.54 -29.28
CA GLN A 134 -23.02 31.47 -29.94
C GLN A 134 -24.54 31.56 -29.68
N GLN A 135 -24.94 31.95 -28.47
CA GLN A 135 -26.36 32.15 -28.11
C GLN A 135 -26.98 33.42 -28.74
N VAL A 136 -26.18 34.42 -29.13
CA VAL A 136 -26.68 35.62 -29.81
C VAL A 136 -26.81 35.40 -31.32
N GLU A 137 -25.89 34.63 -31.92
CA GLU A 137 -25.88 34.35 -33.37
C GLU A 137 -26.95 33.32 -33.80
N GLU A 138 -27.41 32.46 -32.88
CA GLU A 138 -28.52 31.52 -33.11
C GLU A 138 -29.91 32.18 -33.10
N VAL A 139 -30.03 33.39 -32.53
CA VAL A 139 -31.32 34.11 -32.41
C VAL A 139 -31.60 35.06 -33.59
N ASP A 140 -30.59 35.36 -34.43
CA ASP A 140 -30.71 36.26 -35.59
C ASP A 140 -30.91 35.52 -36.93
N SER A 141 -31.22 34.22 -36.90
CA SER A 141 -31.57 33.42 -38.08
C SER A 141 -32.96 32.77 -37.95
N VAL A 142 -34.01 33.58 -37.85
CA VAL A 142 -35.41 33.20 -38.13
C VAL A 142 -36.14 34.34 -38.84
#